data_AF-A0A952KIZ5-F1
#
_entry.id   AF-A0A952KIZ5-F1
#
_cell.length_a   1.000
_cell.length_b   1.000
_cell.length_c   1.000
_cell.angle_alpha   90.00
_cell.angle_beta   90.00
_cell.angle_gamma   90.00
#
_symmetry.space_group_name_H-M   'P 1'
#
loop_
_entity.id
_entity.type
_entity.pdbx_description
1 polymer ?
#
loop_
_entity_poly.entity_id
_entity_poly.type
_entity_poly.pdbx_seq_one_letter_code
_entity_poly.pdbx_strand_id
1 'polypeptide(L)'
;ISGTQGFEILKHQVAALEDSTEESNHVLALADLNSKVARRSLIILFTDFIDEISADLMIEALNRLSKKHLVLFVAFKDEVVEDLMAKKPAQPEDVTRAVFAKRLSMQRERVLAQLRRMGVEVLEAPTEDLATAIVSKYLALKRADRL
;
A
#
# COMPACT_ATOMS: atom_id res chain seq x y z
N ILE A 1 -4.74 24.74 -4.51
CA ILE A 1 -3.36 24.97 -4.01
C ILE A 1 -2.44 24.12 -4.87
N SER A 2 -1.49 24.72 -5.59
CA SER A 2 -0.55 23.99 -6.45
C SER A 2 0.86 24.56 -6.26
N GLY A 3 1.89 23.75 -6.53
CA GLY A 3 3.29 24.13 -6.34
C GLY A 3 3.78 23.95 -4.89
N THR A 4 4.98 24.47 -4.61
CA THR A 4 5.71 24.30 -3.33
C THR A 4 4.93 24.78 -2.10
N GLN A 5 4.12 25.84 -2.22
CA GLN A 5 3.26 26.30 -1.12
C GLN A 5 2.17 25.28 -0.74
N GLY A 6 1.64 24.53 -1.72
CA GLY A 6 0.67 23.46 -1.43
C GLY A 6 1.30 22.27 -0.73
N PHE A 7 2.55 21.97 -1.06
CA PHE A 7 3.30 20.91 -0.40
C PHE A 7 3.54 21.24 1.08
N GLU A 8 3.94 22.47 1.42
CA GLU A 8 4.17 22.84 2.83
C GLU A 8 2.89 22.79 3.67
N ILE A 9 1.74 23.21 3.11
CA ILE A 9 0.44 23.09 3.78
C ILE A 9 0.09 21.61 4.02
N LEU A 10 0.22 20.77 2.99
CA LEU A 10 -0.04 19.34 3.11
C LEU A 10 0.88 18.68 4.13
N LYS A 11 2.18 18.99 4.10
CA LYS A 11 3.16 18.47 5.05
C LYS A 11 2.80 18.84 6.47
N HIS A 12 2.43 20.09 6.73
CA HIS A 12 2.03 20.53 8.07
C HIS A 12 0.74 19.84 8.52
N GLN A 13 -0.24 19.67 7.63
CA GLN A 13 -1.49 18.97 7.97
C GLN A 13 -1.27 17.49 8.25
N VAL A 14 -0.44 16.81 7.46
CA VAL A 14 -0.11 15.39 7.66
C VAL A 14 0.71 15.19 8.93
N ALA A 15 1.64 16.11 9.25
CA ALA A 15 2.44 16.04 10.47
C ALA A 15 1.62 16.25 11.76
N ALA A 16 0.43 16.84 11.65
CA ALA A 16 -0.48 17.04 12.78
C ALA A 16 -1.46 15.87 12.98
N LEU A 17 -1.40 14.82 12.14
CA LEU A 17 -2.19 13.62 12.33
C LEU A 17 -1.65 12.82 13.51
N GLU A 18 -2.51 12.51 14.46
CA GLU A 18 -2.22 11.60 15.57
C GLU A 18 -2.60 10.17 15.19
N ASP A 19 -1.92 9.20 15.79
CA ASP A 19 -2.24 7.79 15.61
C ASP A 19 -3.60 7.47 16.25
N SER A 20 -4.42 6.67 15.56
CA SER A 20 -5.74 6.27 16.03
C SER A 20 -5.79 4.75 16.13
N THR A 21 -6.44 4.25 17.19
CA THR A 21 -6.69 2.82 17.37
C THR A 21 -7.84 2.29 16.52
N GLU A 22 -8.55 3.16 15.79
CA GLU A 22 -9.63 2.77 14.89
C GLU A 22 -9.07 2.18 13.59
N GLU A 23 -9.64 1.05 13.16
CA GLU A 23 -9.27 0.46 11.87
C GLU A 23 -9.62 1.41 10.72
N SER A 24 -8.68 1.51 9.76
CA SER A 24 -8.88 2.32 8.57
C SER A 24 -9.96 1.73 7.67
N ASN A 25 -11.05 2.48 7.43
CA ASN A 25 -12.07 2.09 6.45
C ASN A 25 -11.65 2.47 5.03
N HIS A 26 -10.76 1.67 4.45
CA HIS A 26 -10.22 1.90 3.11
C HIS A 26 -11.30 1.91 2.03
N VAL A 27 -12.35 1.09 2.17
CA VAL A 27 -13.44 1.00 1.18
C VAL A 27 -14.18 2.33 1.09
N LEU A 28 -14.57 2.90 2.23
CA LEU A 28 -15.26 4.18 2.28
C LEU A 28 -14.37 5.30 1.74
N ALA A 29 -13.10 5.33 2.15
CA ALA A 29 -12.14 6.34 1.69
C ALA A 29 -11.93 6.29 0.16
N LEU A 30 -11.77 5.09 -0.42
CA LEU A 30 -11.58 4.92 -1.86
C LEU A 30 -12.86 5.24 -2.65
N ALA A 31 -14.03 4.90 -2.11
CA ALA A 31 -15.31 5.25 -2.72
C ALA A 31 -15.53 6.78 -2.73
N ASP A 32 -15.27 7.44 -1.61
CA ASP A 32 -15.35 8.89 -1.49
C ASP A 32 -14.36 9.59 -2.44
N LEU A 33 -13.11 9.12 -2.49
CA LEU A 33 -12.09 9.62 -3.42
C LEU A 33 -12.54 9.50 -4.89
N ASN A 34 -13.08 8.34 -5.27
CA ASN A 34 -13.57 8.11 -6.63
C ASN A 34 -14.74 9.04 -7.00
N SER A 35 -15.56 9.46 -6.03
CA SER A 35 -16.65 10.42 -6.24
C SER A 35 -16.16 11.86 -6.43
N LYS A 36 -15.08 12.24 -5.74
CA LYS A 36 -14.55 13.62 -5.71
C LYS A 36 -13.56 13.90 -6.86
N VAL A 37 -12.79 12.91 -7.28
CA VAL A 37 -11.75 13.09 -8.30
C VAL A 37 -12.31 12.84 -9.70
N ALA A 38 -12.78 13.91 -10.35
CA ALA A 38 -13.41 13.83 -11.66
C ALA A 38 -12.43 13.51 -12.81
N ARG A 39 -11.16 13.91 -12.71
CA ARG A 39 -10.15 13.74 -13.78
C ARG A 39 -9.22 12.55 -13.51
N ARG A 40 -8.77 11.90 -14.59
CA ARG A 40 -7.70 10.88 -14.51
C ARG A 40 -6.51 11.46 -13.75
N SER A 41 -6.05 10.71 -12.75
CA SER A 41 -5.02 11.14 -11.80
C SER A 41 -4.16 9.94 -11.42
N LEU A 42 -2.94 10.20 -10.96
CA LEU A 42 -2.14 9.22 -10.24
C LEU A 42 -2.60 9.21 -8.77
N ILE A 43 -2.97 8.04 -8.28
CA ILE A 43 -3.35 7.83 -6.88
C ILE A 43 -2.30 6.91 -6.27
N ILE A 44 -1.59 7.40 -5.25
CA ILE A 44 -0.61 6.62 -4.51
C ILE A 44 -1.24 6.24 -3.17
N LEU A 45 -1.45 4.95 -2.96
CA LEU A 45 -2.08 4.41 -1.76
C LEU A 45 -1.03 3.75 -0.87
N PHE A 46 -0.82 4.32 0.31
CA PHE A 46 0.05 3.76 1.35
C PHE A 46 -0.83 2.98 2.32
N THR A 47 -0.75 1.65 2.27
CA THR A 47 -1.55 0.79 3.16
C THR A 47 -0.97 -0.61 3.21
N ASP A 48 -1.31 -1.35 4.25
CA ASP A 48 -1.10 -2.79 4.34
C ASP A 48 -2.44 -3.52 4.51
N PHE A 49 -2.40 -4.84 4.56
CA PHE A 49 -3.56 -5.71 4.78
C PHE A 49 -3.49 -6.31 6.16
N ILE A 50 -4.55 -6.13 6.95
CA ILE A 50 -4.63 -6.68 8.31
C ILE A 50 -5.28 -8.06 8.28
N ASP A 51 -6.30 -8.25 7.42
CA ASP A 51 -7.04 -9.50 7.28
C ASP A 51 -7.58 -9.75 5.86
N GLU A 52 -8.02 -10.98 5.59
CA GLU A 52 -8.46 -11.47 4.28
C GLU A 52 -9.76 -10.82 3.80
N ILE A 53 -10.70 -10.50 4.71
CA ILE A 53 -11.99 -9.90 4.35
C ILE A 53 -11.77 -8.44 3.92
N SER A 54 -10.99 -7.69 4.70
CA SER A 54 -10.64 -6.31 4.37
C SER A 54 -9.85 -6.22 3.05
N ALA A 55 -9.01 -7.21 2.76
CA ALA A 55 -8.29 -7.30 1.50
C ALA A 55 -9.23 -7.44 0.29
N ASP A 56 -10.22 -8.34 0.35
CA ASP A 56 -11.17 -8.54 -0.75
C ASP A 56 -11.98 -7.27 -1.06
N LEU A 57 -12.48 -6.60 -0.02
CA LEU A 57 -13.23 -5.35 -0.19
C LEU A 57 -12.35 -4.22 -0.75
N MET A 58 -11.10 -4.13 -0.29
CA MET A 58 -10.15 -3.15 -0.84
C MET A 58 -9.80 -3.45 -2.29
N ILE A 59 -9.62 -4.71 -2.66
CA ILE A 59 -9.42 -5.13 -4.05
C ILE A 59 -10.59 -4.67 -4.92
N GLU A 60 -11.83 -4.86 -4.46
CA GLU A 60 -13.02 -4.45 -5.22
C GLU A 60 -13.08 -2.93 -5.40
N ALA A 61 -12.76 -2.16 -4.35
CA ALA A 61 -12.69 -0.70 -4.42
C ALA A 61 -11.57 -0.22 -5.36
N LEU A 62 -10.39 -0.83 -5.27
CA LEU A 62 -9.25 -0.55 -6.14
C LEU A 62 -9.53 -0.91 -7.60
N ASN A 63 -10.28 -1.98 -7.87
CA ASN A 63 -10.72 -2.35 -9.21
C ASN A 63 -11.57 -1.24 -9.86
N ARG A 64 -12.46 -0.63 -9.09
CA ARG A 64 -13.29 0.48 -9.59
C ARG A 64 -12.42 1.71 -9.88
N LEU A 65 -11.50 2.01 -8.98
CA LEU A 65 -10.63 3.17 -9.08
C LEU A 65 -9.63 3.05 -10.25
N SER A 66 -9.05 1.86 -10.45
CA SER A 66 -8.05 1.60 -11.51
C SER A 66 -8.61 1.69 -12.93
N LYS A 67 -9.94 1.58 -13.10
CA LYS A 67 -10.61 1.80 -14.40
C LYS A 67 -10.46 3.24 -14.91
N LYS A 68 -10.26 4.21 -14.01
CA LYS A 68 -10.20 5.63 -14.34
C LYS A 68 -8.85 6.27 -13.99
N HIS A 69 -8.22 5.81 -12.92
CA HIS A 69 -7.00 6.38 -12.36
C HIS A 69 -5.84 5.40 -12.51
N LEU A 70 -4.63 5.94 -12.64
CA LEU A 70 -3.44 5.12 -12.44
C LEU A 70 -3.25 4.98 -10.93
N VAL A 71 -3.29 3.75 -10.43
CA VAL A 71 -3.12 3.49 -9.00
C VAL A 71 -1.75 2.87 -8.76
N LEU A 72 -1.01 3.45 -7.82
CA LEU A 72 0.22 2.91 -7.25
C LEU A 72 -0.05 2.51 -5.80
N PHE A 73 -0.16 1.20 -5.57
CA PHE A 73 -0.25 0.61 -4.26
C PHE A 73 1.16 0.45 -3.67
N VAL A 74 1.38 1.02 -2.49
CA VAL A 74 2.65 1.03 -1.79
C VAL A 74 2.50 0.23 -0.50
N ALA A 75 3.19 -0.91 -0.43
CA ALA A 75 3.22 -1.77 0.75
C ALA A 75 4.62 -1.76 1.38
N PHE A 76 4.67 -1.67 2.71
CA PHE A 76 5.93 -1.71 3.46
C PHE A 76 6.42 -3.15 3.56
N LYS A 77 7.68 -3.40 3.25
CA LYS A 77 8.29 -4.70 3.60
C LYS A 77 8.64 -4.73 5.08
N ASP A 78 8.16 -5.76 5.76
CA ASP A 78 8.49 -6.00 7.16
C ASP A 78 9.70 -6.95 7.25
N GLU A 79 10.87 -6.39 7.51
CA GLU A 79 12.11 -7.15 7.67
C GLU A 79 12.07 -8.09 8.88
N VAL A 80 11.32 -7.74 9.92
CA VAL A 80 11.18 -8.59 11.12
C VAL A 80 10.44 -9.88 10.78
N VAL A 81 9.41 -9.79 9.93
CA VAL A 81 8.65 -10.96 9.46
C VAL A 81 9.53 -11.85 8.57
N GLU A 82 10.32 -11.26 7.65
CA GLU A 82 11.27 -12.02 6.83
C GLU A 82 12.32 -12.72 7.71
N ASP A 83 12.82 -12.05 8.75
CA ASP A 83 13.78 -12.59 9.72
C ASP A 83 13.21 -13.74 10.56
N LEU A 84 11.97 -13.61 11.03
CA LEU A 84 11.29 -14.64 11.81
C LEU A 84 11.07 -15.92 11.00
N MET A 85 10.89 -15.79 9.68
CA MET A 85 10.77 -16.92 8.77
C MET A 85 12.13 -17.56 8.44
N ALA A 86 13.23 -16.80 8.47
CA ALA A 86 14.57 -17.27 8.12
C ALA A 86 15.34 -17.88 9.30
N LYS A 87 15.05 -17.48 10.55
CA LYS A 87 15.77 -17.94 11.75
C LYS A 87 15.43 -19.39 12.10
N LYS A 88 16.46 -20.15 12.50
CA LYS A 88 16.28 -21.51 13.02
C LYS A 88 15.58 -21.43 14.39
N PRO A 89 14.44 -22.12 14.58
CA PRO A 89 13.69 -22.04 15.84
C PRO A 89 14.51 -22.62 16.99
N ALA A 90 14.54 -21.91 18.11
CA ALA A 90 15.23 -22.33 19.34
C ALA A 90 14.24 -22.87 20.38
N GLN A 91 13.00 -22.37 20.38
CA GLN A 91 11.90 -22.81 21.24
C GLN A 91 10.67 -23.24 20.41
N PRO A 92 9.78 -24.09 20.95
CA PRO A 92 8.53 -24.50 20.27
C PRO A 92 7.66 -23.31 19.83
N GLU A 93 7.65 -22.22 20.59
CA GLU A 93 6.92 -20.99 20.28
C GLU A 93 7.44 -20.32 19.00
N ASP A 94 8.74 -20.46 18.69
CA ASP A 94 9.36 -19.91 17.49
C ASP A 94 8.83 -20.61 16.23
N VAL A 95 8.60 -21.93 16.30
CA VAL A 95 7.99 -22.69 15.20
C VAL A 95 6.59 -22.17 14.91
N THR A 96 5.80 -21.94 15.97
CA THR A 96 4.44 -21.42 15.85
C THR A 96 4.45 -20.04 15.20
N ARG A 97 5.32 -19.13 15.67
CA ARG A 97 5.49 -17.78 15.09
C ARG A 97 5.91 -17.82 13.62
N ALA A 98 6.89 -18.65 13.27
CA ALA A 98 7.37 -18.79 11.89
C ALA A 98 6.27 -19.30 10.94
N VAL A 99 5.43 -20.26 11.38
CA VAL A 99 4.30 -20.77 10.60
C VAL A 99 3.25 -19.70 10.37
N PHE A 100 2.87 -18.94 11.41
CA PHE A 100 1.93 -17.83 11.28
C PHE A 100 2.47 -16.73 10.35
N ALA A 101 3.73 -16.32 10.53
CA ALA A 101 4.42 -15.37 9.66
C ALA A 101 4.39 -15.83 8.19
N LYS A 102 4.70 -17.11 7.94
CA LYS A 102 4.64 -17.67 6.58
C LYS A 102 3.24 -17.62 5.98
N ARG A 103 2.21 -17.94 6.76
CA ARG A 103 0.82 -17.88 6.30
C ARG A 103 0.41 -16.47 5.91
N LEU A 104 0.73 -15.48 6.75
CA LEU A 104 0.43 -14.08 6.49
C LEU A 104 1.16 -13.57 5.24
N SER A 105 2.45 -13.91 5.11
CA SER A 105 3.25 -13.61 3.92
C SER A 105 2.62 -14.17 2.64
N MET A 106 2.17 -15.43 2.65
CA MET A 106 1.51 -16.04 1.49
C MET A 106 0.15 -15.40 1.16
N GLN A 107 -0.63 -15.01 2.17
CA GLN A 107 -1.89 -14.30 1.95
C GLN A 107 -1.62 -12.94 1.30
N ARG A 108 -0.66 -12.19 1.84
CA ARG A 108 -0.25 -10.90 1.28
C ARG A 108 0.25 -11.03 -0.16
N GLU A 109 1.11 -12.00 -0.46
CA GLU A 109 1.60 -12.24 -1.83
C GLU A 109 0.46 -12.51 -2.82
N ARG A 110 -0.57 -13.28 -2.41
CA ARG A 110 -1.75 -13.54 -3.25
C ARG A 110 -2.52 -12.26 -3.57
N VAL A 111 -2.74 -11.43 -2.56
CA VAL A 111 -3.46 -10.15 -2.74
C VAL A 111 -2.69 -9.21 -3.66
N LEU A 112 -1.37 -9.06 -3.43
CA LEU A 112 -0.53 -8.23 -4.29
C LEU A 112 -0.47 -8.76 -5.74
N ALA A 113 -0.42 -10.07 -5.93
CA ALA A 113 -0.50 -10.68 -7.25
C ALA A 113 -1.86 -10.44 -7.93
N GLN A 114 -2.95 -10.42 -7.18
CA GLN A 114 -4.28 -10.06 -7.69
C GLN A 114 -4.35 -8.59 -8.11
N LEU A 115 -3.85 -7.66 -7.29
CA LEU A 115 -3.77 -6.24 -7.64
C LEU A 115 -2.97 -6.01 -8.93
N ARG A 116 -1.79 -6.65 -9.05
CA ARG A 116 -0.97 -6.58 -10.29
C ARG A 116 -1.75 -7.04 -11.52
N ARG A 117 -2.48 -8.16 -11.42
CA ARG A 117 -3.32 -8.69 -12.52
C ARG A 117 -4.44 -7.74 -12.93
N MET A 118 -4.88 -6.86 -12.02
CA MET A 118 -5.91 -5.86 -12.26
C MET A 118 -5.35 -4.53 -12.82
N GLY A 119 -4.06 -4.48 -13.14
CA GLY A 119 -3.41 -3.29 -13.68
C GLY A 119 -3.04 -2.24 -12.63
N VAL A 120 -3.13 -2.56 -11.33
CA VAL A 120 -2.62 -1.72 -10.26
C VAL A 120 -1.10 -1.87 -10.20
N GLU A 121 -0.39 -0.74 -10.17
CA GLU A 121 1.05 -0.76 -9.92
C GLU A 121 1.29 -1.08 -8.45
N VAL A 122 2.14 -2.05 -8.16
CA VAL A 122 2.50 -2.41 -6.78
C VAL A 122 3.98 -2.10 -6.56
N LEU A 123 4.27 -1.39 -5.47
CA LEU A 123 5.62 -1.11 -4.99
C LEU A 123 5.77 -1.66 -3.58
N GLU A 124 6.82 -2.46 -3.39
CA GLU A 124 7.21 -3.00 -2.10
C GLU A 124 8.66 -2.59 -1.84
N ALA A 125 8.92 -1.96 -0.69
CA ALA A 125 10.27 -1.58 -0.26
C ALA A 125 10.34 -1.51 1.27
N PRO A 126 11.54 -1.69 1.85
CA PRO A 126 11.80 -1.32 3.23
C PRO A 126 11.45 0.15 3.49
N THR A 127 11.07 0.48 4.73
CA THR A 127 10.66 1.84 5.13
C THR A 127 11.72 2.89 4.79
N GLU A 128 13.00 2.56 4.99
CA GLU A 128 14.15 3.42 4.72
C GLU A 128 14.36 3.74 3.23
N ASP A 129 14.01 2.82 2.34
CA ASP A 129 14.17 2.98 0.89
C ASP A 129 12.91 3.50 0.20
N LEU A 130 11.78 3.53 0.91
CA LEU A 130 10.46 3.74 0.33
C LEU A 130 10.35 5.06 -0.45
N ALA A 131 10.86 6.15 0.11
CA ALA A 131 10.82 7.46 -0.52
C ALA A 131 11.52 7.45 -1.89
N THR A 132 12.74 6.90 -1.94
CA THR A 132 13.53 6.78 -3.17
C THR A 132 12.86 5.86 -4.18
N ALA A 133 12.28 4.74 -3.70
CA ALA A 133 11.59 3.78 -4.53
C ALA A 133 10.32 4.37 -5.19
N ILE A 134 9.55 5.17 -4.44
CA ILE A 134 8.35 5.85 -4.97
C ILE A 134 8.71 6.88 -6.02
N VAL A 135 9.72 7.72 -5.77
CA VAL A 135 10.16 8.72 -6.75
C VAL A 135 10.64 8.05 -8.03
N SER A 136 11.42 6.98 -7.90
CA SER A 136 11.90 6.20 -9.04
C SER A 136 10.74 5.60 -9.84
N LYS A 137 9.74 5.05 -9.14
CA LYS A 137 8.53 4.50 -9.76
C LYS A 137 7.73 5.57 -10.48
N TYR A 138 7.51 6.72 -9.86
CA TYR A 138 6.83 7.87 -10.47
C TYR A 138 7.53 8.30 -11.75
N LEU A 139 8.86 8.47 -11.73
CA LEU A 139 9.63 8.87 -12.90
C LEU A 139 9.56 7.82 -14.02
N ALA A 140 9.56 6.53 -13.68
CA ALA A 140 9.37 5.46 -14.66
C ALA A 140 7.97 5.52 -15.31
N LEU A 141 6.91 5.74 -14.52
CA LEU A 141 5.55 5.89 -15.03
C LEU A 141 5.41 7.13 -15.92
N LYS A 142 6.06 8.24 -15.56
CA LYS A 142 6.10 9.46 -16.36
C LYS A 142 6.79 9.24 -17.70
N ARG A 143 7.94 8.57 -17.72
CA ARG A 143 8.71 8.28 -18.95
C ARG A 143 7.98 7.32 -19.89
N ALA A 144 7.07 6.50 -19.37
CA ALA A 144 6.25 5.59 -20.15
C ALA A 144 4.94 6.23 -20.67
N ASP A 145 4.77 7.56 -20.54
CA ASP A 145 3.56 8.30 -20.91
C ASP A 145 2.27 7.76 -20.26
N ARG A 146 2.40 7.20 -19.04
CA ARG A 146 1.27 6.64 -18.31
C ARG A 146 0.57 7.65 -17.40
N LEU A 147 1.13 8.85 -17.22
CA LEU A 147 0.59 9.90 -16.35
C LEU A 147 -0.23 10.92 -17.13
#